data_AF-A0A4P8IDD6-F1
#
_entry.id   AF-A0A4P8IDD6-F1
#
_cell.length_a   1.000
_cell.length_b   1.000
_cell.length_c   1.000
_cell.angle_alpha   90.00
_cell.angle_beta   90.00
_cell.angle_gamma   90.00
#
_symmetry.space_group_name_H-M   'P 1'
#
loop_
_entity.id
_entity.type
_entity.pdbx_description
1 polymer ?
#
loop_
_entity_poly.entity_id
_entity_poly.type
_entity_poly.pdbx_seq_one_letter_code
_entity_poly.pdbx_strand_id
1 'polypeptide(L)'
;MEKDYFKDRTKESTSYNAIHIGSNVFICTKDKQRTAKTIDDLHLVKVTAHLTKQAIHPRGQKVKGVDTSTGKTLVGRVVYLTENGNRIITKNGNLTVSEWYDVHKNDL
;
A
#
# COMPACT_ATOMS: atom_id res chain seq x y z
N MET A 1 3.24 3.86 19.35
CA MET A 1 4.36 4.13 18.42
C MET A 1 4.24 3.12 17.29
N GLU A 2 4.04 3.57 16.06
CA GLU A 2 3.85 2.67 14.92
C GLU A 2 5.23 2.33 14.35
N LYS A 3 5.55 1.04 14.23
CA LYS A 3 6.77 0.60 13.57
C LYS A 3 6.51 0.67 12.07
N ASP A 4 6.96 1.74 11.41
CA ASP A 4 6.86 1.84 9.97
C ASP A 4 8.03 1.07 9.34
N TYR A 5 7.77 -0.19 8.97
CA TYR A 5 8.72 -1.07 8.27
C TYR A 5 8.80 -0.76 6.77
N PHE A 6 7.86 0.02 6.23
CA PHE A 6 7.74 0.34 4.80
C PHE A 6 8.38 1.69 4.47
N LYS A 7 9.66 1.86 4.83
CA LYS A 7 10.37 3.16 4.76
C LYS A 7 10.69 3.61 3.32
N ASP A 8 10.71 2.67 2.40
CA ASP A 8 10.94 2.85 0.98
C ASP A 8 9.67 3.28 0.20
N ARG A 9 8.49 3.33 0.84
CA ARG A 9 7.28 3.85 0.18
C ARG A 9 7.48 5.28 -0.29
N THR A 10 6.90 5.58 -1.45
CA THR A 10 7.02 6.91 -2.05
C THR A 10 6.01 7.89 -1.43
N LYS A 11 6.26 9.20 -1.57
CA LYS A 11 5.39 10.24 -0.99
C LYS A 11 4.01 10.25 -1.65
N GLU A 12 3.91 9.79 -2.88
CA GLU A 12 2.69 9.71 -3.68
C GLU A 12 1.65 8.79 -3.01
N SER A 13 2.08 7.74 -2.30
CA SER A 13 1.19 6.89 -1.48
C SER A 13 0.40 7.65 -0.41
N THR A 14 0.88 8.84 -0.03
CA THR A 14 0.25 9.74 0.94
C THR A 14 -0.67 10.78 0.29
N SER A 15 -0.66 10.88 -1.04
CA SER A 15 -1.39 11.89 -1.81
C SER A 15 -2.72 11.35 -2.31
N TYR A 16 -3.80 12.08 -2.04
CA TYR A 16 -5.13 11.80 -2.56
C TYR A 16 -5.12 11.74 -4.09
N ASN A 17 -4.45 12.71 -4.74
CA ASN A 17 -4.48 12.86 -6.19
C ASN A 17 -3.67 11.80 -6.94
N ALA A 18 -2.75 11.10 -6.27
CA ALA A 18 -1.96 10.04 -6.88
C ALA A 18 -2.64 8.66 -6.81
N ILE A 19 -3.77 8.56 -6.08
CA ILE A 19 -4.54 7.33 -5.95
C ILE A 19 -5.82 7.53 -6.74
N HIS A 20 -6.10 6.63 -7.68
CA HIS A 20 -7.26 6.74 -8.56
C HIS A 20 -8.22 5.59 -8.31
N ILE A 21 -9.53 5.86 -8.39
CA ILE A 21 -10.53 4.79 -8.39
C ILE A 21 -10.25 3.88 -9.61
N GLY A 22 -10.26 2.57 -9.37
CA GLY A 22 -9.93 1.56 -10.36
C GLY A 22 -8.45 1.17 -10.43
N SER A 23 -7.53 1.90 -9.79
CA SER A 23 -6.13 1.49 -9.69
C SER A 23 -5.94 0.39 -8.65
N ASN A 24 -4.87 -0.41 -8.81
CA ASN A 24 -4.45 -1.37 -7.80
C ASN A 24 -3.44 -0.73 -6.84
N VAL A 25 -3.60 -0.95 -5.55
CA VAL A 25 -2.71 -0.45 -4.50
C VAL A 25 -2.56 -1.48 -3.38
N PHE A 26 -1.42 -1.47 -2.70
CA PHE A 26 -1.26 -2.24 -1.47
C PHE A 26 -1.76 -1.43 -0.28
N ILE A 27 -2.69 -2.01 0.49
CA ILE A 27 -3.23 -1.41 1.70
C ILE A 27 -2.84 -2.21 2.95
N CYS A 28 -2.66 -1.50 4.06
CA CYS A 28 -2.61 -2.09 5.39
C CYS A 28 -3.94 -1.87 6.11
N THR A 29 -4.61 -2.96 6.49
CA THR A 29 -5.87 -2.92 7.26
C THR A 29 -5.62 -2.45 8.70
N LYS A 30 -6.67 -1.99 9.38
CA LYS A 30 -6.55 -1.38 10.72
C LYS A 30 -5.95 -2.32 11.75
N ASP A 31 -6.30 -3.60 11.68
CA ASP A 31 -5.82 -4.66 12.58
C ASP A 31 -4.33 -4.98 12.39
N LYS A 32 -3.82 -4.88 11.15
CA LYS A 32 -2.42 -5.13 10.82
C LYS A 32 -1.49 -3.94 11.02
N GLN A 33 -2.01 -2.70 11.10
CA GLN A 33 -1.19 -1.47 11.22
C GLN A 33 -0.15 -1.47 12.36
N ARG A 34 -0.40 -2.21 13.44
CA ARG A 34 0.54 -2.29 14.58
C ARG A 34 1.64 -3.34 14.39
N THR A 35 1.45 -4.30 13.49
CA THR A 35 2.27 -5.50 13.39
C THR A 35 2.83 -5.74 12.00
N ALA A 36 2.32 -5.05 10.97
CA ALA A 36 2.72 -5.26 9.58
C ALA A 36 4.21 -4.97 9.40
N LYS A 37 4.93 -5.93 8.81
CA LYS A 37 6.37 -5.81 8.53
C LYS A 37 6.75 -6.10 7.09
N THR A 38 6.00 -6.97 6.44
CA THR A 38 6.29 -7.43 5.08
C THR A 38 5.15 -7.10 4.14
N ILE A 39 5.41 -7.24 2.83
CA ILE A 39 4.38 -7.09 1.80
C ILE A 39 3.21 -8.08 1.98
N ASP A 40 3.45 -9.25 2.60
CA ASP A 40 2.41 -10.25 2.88
C ASP A 40 1.44 -9.85 4.00
N ASP A 41 1.81 -8.87 4.83
CA ASP A 41 0.87 -8.25 5.78
C ASP A 41 -0.06 -7.22 5.12
N LEU A 42 0.13 -6.96 3.82
CA LEU A 42 -0.66 -6.01 3.04
C LEU A 42 -1.61 -6.74 2.09
N HIS A 43 -2.65 -6.02 1.68
CA HIS A 43 -3.60 -6.51 0.69
C HIS A 43 -3.49 -5.72 -0.60
N LEU A 44 -3.35 -6.41 -1.73
CA LEU A 44 -3.52 -5.79 -3.04
C LEU A 44 -5.01 -5.62 -3.31
N VAL A 45 -5.45 -4.37 -3.47
CA VAL A 45 -6.85 -4.05 -3.72
C VAL A 45 -7.01 -3.17 -4.94
N LYS A 46 -8.09 -3.37 -5.68
CA LYS A 46 -8.59 -2.41 -6.66
C LYS A 46 -9.42 -1.35 -5.95
N VAL A 47 -9.01 -0.08 -6.03
CA VAL A 47 -9.65 1.03 -5.31
C VAL A 47 -11.07 1.27 -5.82
N THR A 48 -12.03 1.40 -4.91
CA THR A 48 -13.44 1.71 -5.21
C THR A 48 -13.92 3.02 -4.60
N ALA A 49 -13.29 3.50 -3.52
CA ALA A 49 -13.61 4.81 -2.95
C ALA A 49 -12.46 5.37 -2.10
N HIS A 50 -12.37 6.70 -2.06
CA HIS A 50 -11.55 7.41 -1.08
C HIS A 50 -12.32 7.62 0.21
N LEU A 51 -11.66 7.38 1.34
CA LEU A 51 -12.24 7.58 2.69
C LEU A 51 -11.53 8.67 3.48
N THR A 52 -10.37 9.13 3.01
CA THR A 52 -9.70 10.33 3.52
C THR A 52 -9.93 11.47 2.53
N LYS A 53 -10.32 12.65 3.03
CA LYS A 53 -10.56 13.85 2.21
C LYS A 53 -9.35 14.80 2.14
N GLN A 54 -8.37 14.61 3.03
CA GLN A 54 -7.17 15.43 3.08
C GLN A 54 -6.31 15.14 1.85
N ALA A 55 -5.81 16.21 1.21
CA ALA A 55 -4.95 16.10 0.03
C ALA A 55 -3.71 15.24 0.31
N ILE A 56 -3.08 15.42 1.47
CA ILE A 56 -1.94 14.63 1.94
C ILE A 56 -2.26 14.06 3.32
N HIS A 57 -1.94 12.79 3.56
CA HIS A 57 -2.07 12.17 4.88
C HIS A 57 -0.79 11.39 5.24
N PRO A 58 -0.06 11.75 6.30
CA PRO A 58 1.30 11.26 6.57
C PRO A 58 1.40 9.73 6.76
N ARG A 59 0.31 9.10 7.22
CA ARG A 59 0.22 7.63 7.38
C ARG A 59 -0.31 6.89 6.14
N GLY A 60 -0.45 7.57 5.01
CA GLY A 60 -1.12 7.06 3.81
C GLY A 60 -2.60 7.43 3.75
N GLN A 61 -3.15 7.45 2.53
CA GLN A 61 -4.57 7.71 2.30
C GLN A 61 -5.43 6.50 2.70
N LYS A 62 -6.57 6.74 3.35
CA LYS A 62 -7.53 5.65 3.63
C LYS A 62 -8.43 5.44 2.42
N VAL A 63 -8.52 4.21 1.95
CA VAL A 63 -9.37 3.83 0.81
C VAL A 63 -10.24 2.61 1.15
N LYS A 64 -11.30 2.44 0.36
CA LYS A 64 -12.04 1.20 0.21
C LYS A 64 -11.63 0.57 -1.12
N GLY A 65 -11.46 -0.75 -1.15
CA GLY A 65 -11.12 -1.48 -2.36
C GLY A 65 -11.62 -2.92 -2.34
N VAL A 66 -11.55 -3.59 -3.48
CA VAL A 66 -11.82 -5.02 -3.62
C VAL A 66 -10.49 -5.75 -3.70
N ASP A 67 -10.26 -6.68 -2.78
CA ASP A 67 -9.07 -7.53 -2.74
C ASP A 67 -8.98 -8.37 -4.01
N THR A 68 -7.83 -8.32 -4.69
CA THR A 68 -7.66 -8.94 -6.02
C THR A 68 -7.57 -10.46 -5.96
N SER A 69 -7.30 -11.03 -4.79
CA SER A 69 -7.17 -12.49 -4.59
C SER A 69 -8.46 -13.14 -4.10
N THR A 70 -9.21 -12.44 -3.25
CA THR A 70 -10.41 -12.99 -2.57
C THR A 70 -11.73 -12.38 -3.04
N GLY A 71 -11.70 -11.26 -3.77
CA GLY A 71 -12.91 -10.51 -4.16
C GLY A 71 -13.60 -9.80 -2.99
N LYS A 72 -13.05 -9.86 -1.77
CA LYS A 72 -13.65 -9.24 -0.59
C LYS A 72 -13.44 -7.72 -0.61
N THR A 73 -14.44 -7.00 -0.13
CA THR A 73 -14.28 -5.56 0.12
C THR A 73 -13.45 -5.33 1.39
N LEU A 74 -12.37 -4.57 1.26
CA LEU A 74 -11.47 -4.21 2.34
C LEU A 74 -11.32 -2.69 2.49
N VAL A 75 -10.91 -2.28 3.69
CA VAL A 75 -10.62 -0.87 4.02
C VAL A 75 -9.28 -0.81 4.73
N GLY A 76 -8.40 0.07 4.25
CA GLY A 76 -7.05 0.21 4.79
C GLY A 76 -6.38 1.51 4.38
N ARG A 77 -5.14 1.68 4.87
CA ARG A 77 -4.26 2.79 4.50
C ARG A 77 -3.37 2.34 3.34
N VAL A 78 -3.29 3.13 2.27
CA VAL A 78 -2.37 2.88 1.17
C VAL A 78 -0.93 2.95 1.69
N VAL A 79 -0.17 1.90 1.41
CA VAL A 79 1.26 1.80 1.73
C VAL A 79 2.06 1.95 0.44
N TYR A 80 1.76 1.16 -0.58
CA TYR A 80 2.41 1.25 -1.90
C TYR A 80 1.39 1.46 -3.02
N LEU A 81 1.79 2.27 -3.99
CA LEU A 81 1.16 2.33 -5.30
C LEU A 81 1.68 1.17 -6.16
N THR A 82 0.94 0.84 -7.22
CA THR A 82 1.39 -0.17 -8.20
C THR A 82 1.48 0.39 -9.60
N GLU A 83 2.46 -0.12 -10.36
CA GLU A 83 2.56 0.03 -11.80
C GLU A 83 2.08 -1.26 -12.47
N ASN A 84 1.29 -1.14 -13.53
CA ASN A 84 0.70 -2.26 -14.29
C ASN A 84 -0.05 -3.29 -13.43
N GLY A 85 -0.48 -2.88 -12.23
CA GLY A 85 -1.28 -3.68 -11.32
C GLY A 85 -0.52 -4.72 -10.49
N ASN A 86 0.80 -4.85 -10.67
CA ASN A 86 1.60 -5.89 -9.99
C ASN A 86 3.03 -5.47 -9.59
N ARG A 87 3.58 -4.37 -10.11
CA ARG A 87 4.89 -3.85 -9.66
C ARG A 87 4.70 -2.83 -8.54
N ILE A 88 5.37 -3.02 -7.41
CA ILE A 88 5.37 -2.14 -6.24
C ILE A 88 6.25 -0.93 -6.55
N ILE A 89 5.67 0.27 -6.49
CA ILE A 89 6.43 1.51 -6.69
C ILE A 89 7.13 1.88 -5.37
N THR A 90 8.47 1.90 -5.39
CA THR A 90 9.32 2.20 -4.23
C THR A 90 10.34 3.29 -4.56
N LYS A 91 11.03 3.82 -3.55
CA LYS A 91 12.18 4.73 -3.74
C LYS A 91 13.37 4.06 -4.44
N ASN A 92 13.45 2.73 -4.43
CA ASN A 92 14.52 1.94 -5.04
C ASN A 92 14.16 1.46 -6.46
N GLY A 93 13.05 1.97 -7.03
CA GLY A 93 12.52 1.55 -8.32
C GLY A 93 11.24 0.72 -8.20
N ASN A 94 10.73 0.27 -9.35
CA ASN A 94 9.49 -0.52 -9.42
C ASN A 94 9.82 -2.01 -9.30
N LEU A 95 9.44 -2.61 -8.18
CA LEU A 95 9.84 -3.97 -7.80
C LEU A 95 8.68 -4.95 -7.95
N THR A 96 8.95 -6.17 -8.37
CA THR A 96 8.08 -7.31 -8.10
C THR A 96 8.09 -7.64 -6.60
N VAL A 97 7.17 -8.49 -6.15
CA VAL A 97 7.14 -8.99 -4.76
C VAL A 97 8.45 -9.71 -4.38
N SER A 98 9.02 -10.50 -5.30
CA SER A 98 10.29 -11.20 -5.06
C SER A 98 11.45 -10.21 -4.92
N GLU A 99 11.56 -9.23 -5.82
CA GLU A 99 12.59 -8.20 -5.76
C GLU A 99 12.44 -7.32 -4.49
N TRP A 100 11.21 -7.09 -4.03
CA TRP A 100 10.97 -6.40 -2.76
C TRP A 100 11.59 -7.15 -1.57
N TYR A 101 11.44 -8.46 -1.52
CA TYR A 101 12.08 -9.29 -0.50
C TYR A 101 13.61 -9.25 -0.58
N ASP A 102 14.18 -9.32 -1.79
CA ASP A 102 15.63 -9.27 -1.96
C ASP A 102 16.24 -7.95 -1.46
N VAL A 103 15.53 -6.83 -1.67
CA VAL A 103 15.93 -5.50 -1.19
C VAL A 103 15.83 -5.40 0.33
N HIS A 104 14.79 -5.97 0.94
CA HIS A 104 14.51 -5.82 2.37
C HIS A 104 15.01 -6.97 3.25
N LYS A 105 15.70 -7.98 2.68
CA LYS A 105 16.15 -9.19 3.41
C LYS A 105 16.98 -8.91 4.68
N ASN A 106 17.68 -7.79 4.73
CA ASN A 106 18.52 -7.40 5.88
C ASN A 106 17.76 -6.54 6.91
N ASP A 107 16.54 -6.08 6.58
CA ASP A 107 15.71 -5.20 7.42
C ASP A 107 14.58 -5.94 8.15
N LEU A 108 14.33 -7.21 7.80
CA LEU A 108 13.27 -8.08 8.32
C LEU A 108 13.70 -8.87 9.56
#